data_AF-A0A060E0L3-F1
#
_entry.id   AF-A0A060E0L3-F1
#
_cell.length_a   1.000
_cell.length_b   1.000
_cell.length_c   1.000
_cell.angle_alpha   90.00
_cell.angle_beta   90.00
_cell.angle_gamma   90.00
#
_symmetry.space_group_name_H-M   'P 1'
#
loop_
_entity.id
_entity.type
_entity.pdbx_description
1 polymer ?
#
loop_
_entity_poly.entity_id
_entity_poly.type
_entity_poly.pdbx_seq_one_letter_code
_entity_poly.pdbx_strand_id
1 'polypeptide(L)'
;MQNGHSTRRGTEPRRTVGDSASRPARPVDPVVMALNLLNGSRTRTALLKAVEERVKTDAEERRRFAAAAGRVQGATGEQALTQAVGNYLRDLSRLPEAGRSGPYLWLAETVAILAGGGRPGQPASLFRDPRAEAEALFRPRGAASA
;
A
#
# COMPACT_ATOMS: atom_id res chain seq x y z
N MET A 1 -18.97 -65.08 -32.63
CA MET A 1 -17.70 -65.29 -31.90
C MET A 1 -17.03 -63.93 -31.67
N GLN A 2 -16.79 -63.63 -30.39
CA GLN A 2 -15.71 -62.82 -29.79
C GLN A 2 -15.20 -61.52 -30.44
N ASN A 3 -15.38 -60.45 -29.65
CA ASN A 3 -14.37 -59.50 -29.14
C ASN A 3 -13.70 -58.48 -30.08
N GLY A 4 -13.92 -57.21 -29.73
CA GLY A 4 -13.10 -56.08 -30.17
C GLY A 4 -13.30 -54.86 -29.28
N HIS A 5 -12.96 -54.96 -27.99
CA HIS A 5 -12.73 -53.77 -27.15
C HIS A 5 -11.50 -53.03 -27.68
N SER A 6 -11.66 -51.77 -28.06
CA SER A 6 -10.54 -50.83 -28.22
C SER A 6 -10.93 -49.50 -27.59
N THR A 7 -10.64 -49.41 -26.30
CA THR A 7 -10.52 -48.17 -25.55
C THR A 7 -9.37 -47.36 -26.11
N ARG A 8 -9.65 -46.41 -27.01
CA ARG A 8 -8.73 -45.31 -27.32
C ARG A 8 -9.25 -44.05 -26.64
N ARG A 9 -8.98 -43.95 -25.32
CA ARG A 9 -9.10 -42.68 -24.60
C ARG A 9 -7.98 -41.78 -25.12
N GLY A 10 -8.32 -40.98 -26.12
CA GLY A 10 -7.49 -39.86 -26.56
C GLY A 10 -7.36 -38.91 -25.37
N THR A 11 -6.13 -38.80 -24.88
CA THR A 11 -5.68 -37.91 -23.83
C THR A 11 -6.13 -36.49 -24.15
N GLU A 12 -7.18 -36.00 -23.48
CA GLU A 12 -7.49 -34.57 -23.47
C GLU A 12 -6.25 -33.83 -22.98
N PRO A 13 -5.79 -32.77 -23.69
CA PRO A 13 -4.73 -31.95 -23.16
C PRO A 13 -5.25 -31.31 -21.88
N ARG A 14 -4.73 -31.79 -20.74
CA ARG A 14 -4.79 -31.09 -19.45
C ARG A 14 -4.52 -29.62 -19.74
N ARG A 15 -5.55 -28.78 -19.62
CA ARG A 15 -5.36 -27.34 -19.51
C ARG A 15 -4.37 -27.13 -18.38
N THR A 16 -3.15 -26.76 -18.74
CA THR A 16 -2.17 -26.21 -17.82
C THR A 16 -2.84 -24.98 -17.22
N VAL A 17 -3.36 -25.13 -16.01
CA VAL A 17 -3.66 -24.01 -15.12
C VAL A 17 -2.29 -23.45 -14.72
N GLY A 18 -1.71 -22.69 -15.64
CA GLY A 18 -0.33 -22.26 -15.59
C GLY A 18 -0.18 -20.97 -16.37
N ASP A 19 -1.07 -20.00 -16.15
CA ASP A 19 -0.84 -18.61 -16.57
C ASP A 19 -1.74 -17.62 -15.80
N SER A 20 -1.71 -17.69 -14.46
CA SER A 20 -2.19 -16.57 -13.62
C SER A 20 -1.08 -16.01 -12.73
N ALA A 21 0.17 -16.43 -12.96
CA ALA A 21 1.34 -16.00 -12.21
C ALA A 21 2.30 -15.21 -13.11
N SER A 22 1.82 -14.19 -13.83
CA SER A 22 2.71 -13.24 -14.54
C SER A 22 1.97 -11.96 -14.95
N ARG A 23 1.41 -11.26 -13.97
CA ARG A 23 1.30 -9.80 -14.09
C ARG A 23 1.92 -9.22 -12.84
N PRO A 24 2.90 -8.30 -12.93
CA PRO A 24 3.26 -7.54 -11.75
C PRO A 24 1.96 -6.85 -11.29
N ALA A 25 1.47 -7.22 -10.10
CA ALA A 25 0.53 -6.36 -9.41
C ALA A 25 1.21 -4.99 -9.42
N ARG A 26 0.57 -4.01 -10.09
CA ARG A 26 1.15 -2.67 -10.16
C ARG A 26 1.47 -2.26 -8.72
N PRO A 27 2.67 -1.69 -8.45
CA PRO A 27 3.02 -1.28 -7.11
C PRO A 27 1.88 -0.43 -6.54
N VAL A 28 1.37 -0.85 -5.38
CA VAL A 28 0.19 -0.22 -4.78
C VAL A 28 0.64 1.09 -4.14
N ASP A 29 -0.03 2.19 -4.48
CA ASP A 29 0.30 3.50 -3.91
C ASP A 29 0.02 3.50 -2.39
N PRO A 30 1.04 3.72 -1.53
CA PRO A 30 0.87 3.68 -0.08
C PRO A 30 -0.05 4.80 0.43
N VAL A 31 -0.16 5.94 -0.28
CA VAL A 31 -1.10 7.02 0.05
C VAL A 31 -2.53 6.55 -0.16
N VAL A 32 -2.81 5.88 -1.29
CA VAL A 32 -4.16 5.38 -1.59
C VAL A 32 -4.59 4.37 -0.53
N MET A 33 -3.70 3.46 -0.14
CA MET A 33 -4.03 2.52 0.92
C MET A 33 -4.21 3.18 2.28
N ALA A 34 -3.35 4.14 2.66
CA ALA A 34 -3.49 4.86 3.92
C ALA A 34 -4.84 5.59 4.01
N LEU A 35 -5.28 6.21 2.90
CA LEU A 35 -6.61 6.81 2.80
C LEU A 35 -7.73 5.79 2.97
N ASN A 36 -7.58 4.57 2.42
CA ASN A 36 -8.53 3.49 2.63
C ASN A 36 -8.57 3.02 4.09
N LEU A 37 -7.41 2.94 4.77
CA LEU A 37 -7.33 2.56 6.18
C LEU A 37 -8.03 3.55 7.11
N LEU A 38 -8.11 4.84 6.75
CA LEU A 38 -8.88 5.84 7.52
C LEU A 38 -10.38 5.55 7.58
N ASN A 39 -10.93 4.75 6.65
CA ASN A 39 -12.35 4.41 6.62
C ASN A 39 -12.71 3.30 7.61
N GLY A 40 -11.75 2.49 8.07
CA GLY A 40 -11.97 1.44 9.07
C GLY A 40 -11.67 1.95 10.48
N SER A 41 -12.54 1.71 11.47
CA SER A 41 -12.38 2.26 12.83
C SER A 41 -11.05 1.87 13.49
N ARG A 42 -10.71 0.57 13.49
CA ARG A 42 -9.47 0.04 14.08
C ARG A 42 -8.22 0.51 13.36
N THR A 43 -8.24 0.47 12.03
CA THR A 43 -7.11 0.86 11.19
C THR A 43 -6.90 2.36 11.19
N ARG A 44 -7.98 3.15 11.32
CA ARG A 44 -7.94 4.60 11.52
C ARG A 44 -7.17 4.95 12.78
N THR A 45 -7.58 4.44 13.95
CA THR A 45 -6.89 4.75 15.22
C THR A 45 -5.40 4.40 15.16
N ALA A 46 -5.06 3.25 14.59
CA ALA A 46 -3.66 2.84 14.45
C ALA A 46 -2.87 3.75 13.49
N LEU A 47 -3.47 4.17 12.38
CA LEU A 47 -2.85 5.09 11.42
C LEU A 47 -2.70 6.51 12.01
N LEU A 48 -3.70 7.01 12.73
CA LEU A 48 -3.61 8.29 13.44
C LEU A 48 -2.43 8.29 14.41
N LYS A 49 -2.27 7.22 15.21
CA LYS A 49 -1.13 7.07 16.12
C LYS A 49 0.20 6.99 15.39
N ALA A 50 0.29 6.27 14.28
CA ALA A 50 1.53 6.17 13.50
C ALA A 50 1.95 7.53 12.93
N VAL A 51 1.01 8.30 12.40
CA VAL A 51 1.27 9.66 11.90
C VAL A 51 1.67 10.60 13.03
N GLU A 52 1.02 10.49 14.19
CA GLU A 52 1.37 11.27 15.38
C GLU A 52 2.82 11.02 15.80
N GLU A 53 3.25 9.76 15.91
CA GLU A 53 4.64 9.42 16.27
C GLU A 53 5.64 9.89 15.21
N ARG A 54 5.28 9.84 13.93
CA ARG A 54 6.13 10.38 12.86
C ARG A 54 6.29 11.90 12.97
N VAL A 55 5.21 12.62 13.21
CA VAL A 55 5.20 14.09 13.39
C VAL A 55 5.97 14.53 14.64
N LYS A 56 5.97 13.71 15.70
CA LYS A 56 6.79 13.97 16.89
C LYS A 56 8.29 13.87 16.59
N THR A 57 8.68 12.88 15.79
CA THR A 57 10.09 12.52 15.56
C THR A 57 10.74 13.22 14.38
N ASP A 58 9.95 13.74 13.44
CA ASP A 58 10.43 14.41 12.23
C ASP A 58 9.88 15.85 12.11
N ALA A 59 10.79 16.83 12.16
CA ALA A 59 10.45 18.25 12.12
C ALA A 59 9.83 18.69 10.79
N GLU A 60 10.21 18.04 9.69
CA GLU A 60 9.67 18.35 8.37
C GLU A 60 8.27 17.75 8.22
N GLU A 61 8.05 16.51 8.69
CA GLU A 61 6.70 15.95 8.77
C GLU A 61 5.78 16.77 9.69
N ARG A 62 6.33 17.31 10.79
CA ARG A 62 5.60 18.23 11.65
C ARG A 62 5.12 19.48 10.92
N ARG A 63 5.97 20.09 10.09
CA ARG A 63 5.60 21.27 9.29
C ARG A 63 4.51 20.93 8.27
N ARG A 64 4.66 19.80 7.57
CA ARG A 64 3.68 19.31 6.60
C ARG A 64 2.33 19.02 7.24
N PHE A 65 2.35 18.30 8.37
CA PHE A 65 1.13 18.00 9.11
C PHE A 65 0.46 19.26 9.66
N ALA A 66 1.22 20.23 10.18
CA ALA A 66 0.67 21.51 10.63
C ALA A 66 -0.04 22.27 9.50
N ALA A 67 0.55 22.31 8.29
CA ALA A 67 -0.08 22.91 7.12
C ALA A 67 -1.37 22.19 6.70
N ALA A 68 -1.40 20.85 6.82
CA ALA A 68 -2.61 20.06 6.55
C ALA A 68 -3.70 20.27 7.61
N ALA A 69 -3.32 20.35 8.89
CA ALA A 69 -4.21 20.58 10.02
C ALA A 69 -4.82 21.99 10.00
N GLY A 70 -4.06 23.01 9.58
CA GLY A 70 -4.55 24.39 9.44
C GLY A 70 -5.67 24.57 8.42
N ARG A 71 -5.94 23.55 7.58
CA ARG A 71 -7.04 23.54 6.60
C ARG A 71 -8.30 22.82 7.10
N VAL A 72 -8.29 22.28 8.32
CA VAL A 72 -9.46 21.63 8.91
C VAL A 72 -10.45 22.69 9.38
N GLN A 73 -11.70 22.59 8.96
CA GLN A 73 -12.77 23.53 9.32
C GLN A 73 -13.99 22.77 9.82
N GLY A 74 -14.63 23.28 10.88
CA GLY A 74 -15.90 22.75 11.39
C GLY A 74 -15.84 21.36 12.03
N ALA A 75 -14.65 20.84 12.33
CA ALA A 75 -14.45 19.55 12.98
C ALA A 75 -13.65 19.69 14.28
N THR A 76 -13.90 18.79 15.24
CA THR A 76 -13.20 18.76 16.54
C THR A 76 -12.77 17.33 16.89
N GLY A 77 -11.88 17.20 17.87
CA GLY A 77 -11.43 15.91 18.40
C GLY A 77 -10.88 14.95 17.33
N GLU A 78 -11.31 13.68 17.38
CA GLU A 78 -10.89 12.64 16.43
C GLU A 78 -11.28 12.96 14.98
N GLN A 79 -12.40 13.65 14.76
CA GLN A 79 -12.84 14.02 13.41
C GLN A 79 -11.88 15.04 12.78
N ALA A 80 -11.42 16.03 13.57
CA ALA A 80 -10.42 16.99 13.11
C ALA A 80 -9.09 16.31 12.78
N LEU A 81 -8.63 15.39 13.63
CA LEU A 81 -7.41 14.61 13.40
C LEU A 81 -7.51 13.73 12.15
N THR A 82 -8.65 13.08 11.95
CA THR A 82 -8.91 12.25 10.76
C THR A 82 -8.86 13.09 9.48
N GLN A 83 -9.45 14.29 9.50
CA GLN A 83 -9.38 15.22 8.37
C GLN A 83 -7.97 15.75 8.14
N ALA A 84 -7.24 16.12 9.21
CA ALA A 84 -5.86 16.59 9.13
C ALA A 84 -4.94 15.52 8.53
N VAL A 85 -5.04 14.27 8.98
CA VAL A 85 -4.28 13.15 8.42
C VAL A 85 -4.68 12.89 6.97
N GLY A 86 -5.97 12.93 6.64
CA GLY A 86 -6.42 12.80 5.25
C GLY A 86 -5.85 13.89 4.32
N ASN A 87 -5.77 15.13 4.80
CA ASN A 87 -5.17 16.25 4.08
C ASN A 87 -3.66 16.05 3.92
N TYR A 88 -2.97 15.66 4.99
CA TYR A 88 -1.53 15.38 4.99
C TYR A 88 -1.17 14.29 3.98
N LEU A 89 -1.89 13.16 3.97
CA LEU A 89 -1.68 12.07 3.01
C LEU A 89 -1.88 12.54 1.55
N ARG A 90 -2.88 13.38 1.28
CA ARG A 90 -3.10 13.96 -0.06
C ARG A 90 -2.01 14.95 -0.46
N ASP A 91 -1.39 15.63 0.49
CA ASP A 91 -0.27 16.52 0.20
C ASP A 91 0.98 15.72 -0.15
N LEU A 92 1.23 14.58 0.53
CA LEU A 92 2.34 13.68 0.19
C LEU A 92 2.29 13.24 -1.29
N SER A 93 1.11 12.93 -1.83
CA SER A 93 0.95 12.53 -3.23
C SER A 93 1.16 13.65 -4.26
N ARG A 94 1.36 14.89 -3.79
CA ARG A 94 1.65 16.07 -4.61
C ARG A 94 3.10 16.53 -4.49
N LEU A 95 3.88 15.97 -3.56
CA LEU A 95 5.28 16.35 -3.38
C LEU A 95 6.13 16.07 -4.62
N PRO A 96 7.15 16.88 -4.95
CA PRO A 96 8.13 16.49 -5.95
C PRO A 96 8.86 15.22 -5.52
N GLU A 97 9.35 14.42 -6.47
CA GLU A 97 9.99 13.12 -6.21
C GLU A 97 11.08 13.18 -5.14
N ALA A 98 11.95 14.20 -5.20
CA ALA A 98 13.06 14.40 -4.25
C ALA A 98 12.60 14.57 -2.79
N GLY A 99 11.38 15.08 -2.57
CA GLY A 99 10.78 15.24 -1.24
C GLY A 99 9.79 14.13 -0.88
N ARG A 100 9.45 13.25 -1.82
CA ARG A 100 8.37 12.26 -1.69
C ARG A 100 8.86 10.89 -1.22
N SER A 101 10.08 10.48 -1.59
CA SER A 101 10.59 9.12 -1.35
C SER A 101 10.61 8.70 0.13
N GLY A 102 11.20 9.52 1.01
CA GLY A 102 11.27 9.23 2.45
C GLY A 102 9.90 9.01 3.11
N PRO A 103 8.96 9.96 3.00
CA PRO A 103 7.61 9.81 3.53
C PRO A 103 6.85 8.62 2.93
N TYR A 104 7.02 8.35 1.63
CA TYR A 104 6.37 7.23 0.95
C TYR A 104 6.88 5.87 1.43
N LEU A 105 8.19 5.73 1.65
CA LEU A 105 8.78 4.47 2.15
C LEU A 105 8.28 4.14 3.55
N TRP A 106 8.33 5.14 4.44
CA TRP A 106 7.78 4.99 5.79
C TRP A 106 6.28 4.65 5.77
N LEU A 107 5.51 5.31 4.90
CA LEU A 107 4.08 5.07 4.78
C LEU A 107 3.78 3.67 4.26
N ALA A 108 4.55 3.17 3.29
CA ALA A 108 4.40 1.82 2.76
C ALA A 108 4.65 0.74 3.82
N GLU A 109 5.73 0.88 4.59
CA GLU A 109 6.02 0.00 5.73
C GLU A 109 4.89 0.04 6.78
N THR A 110 4.45 1.25 7.14
CA THR A 110 3.38 1.46 8.11
C THR A 110 2.07 0.80 7.65
N VAL A 111 1.66 1.04 6.41
CA VAL A 111 0.42 0.47 5.90
C VAL A 111 0.48 -1.04 5.78
N ALA A 112 1.63 -1.61 5.39
CA ALA A 112 1.79 -3.07 5.34
C ALA A 112 1.63 -3.72 6.71
N ILE A 113 2.12 -3.08 7.79
CA ILE A 113 1.91 -3.54 9.17
C ILE A 113 0.42 -3.43 9.55
N LEU A 114 -0.21 -2.30 9.25
CA LEU A 114 -1.60 -2.04 9.64
C LEU A 114 -2.61 -2.91 8.88
N ALA A 115 -2.41 -3.10 7.57
CA ALA A 115 -3.24 -3.97 6.73
C ALA A 115 -3.05 -5.45 7.05
N GLY A 116 -1.89 -5.83 7.60
CA GLY A 116 -1.52 -7.21 7.93
C GLY A 116 -1.98 -7.68 9.32
N GLY A 117 -2.70 -6.85 10.07
CA GLY A 117 -3.14 -7.19 11.42
C GLY A 117 -2.13 -6.87 12.53
N GLY A 118 -1.10 -6.07 12.25
CA GLY A 118 -0.32 -5.38 13.27
C GLY A 118 0.81 -6.18 13.94
N ARG A 119 1.34 -7.24 13.33
CA ARG A 119 2.55 -7.90 13.85
C ARG A 119 3.80 -7.18 13.33
N PRO A 120 4.65 -6.62 14.21
CA PRO A 120 5.95 -6.07 13.81
C PRO A 120 6.76 -7.15 13.08
N GLY A 121 7.31 -6.84 11.90
CA GLY A 121 8.12 -7.78 11.11
C GLY A 121 7.34 -8.79 10.26
N GLN A 122 6.00 -8.74 10.25
CA GLN A 122 5.18 -9.54 9.34
C GLN A 122 4.38 -8.60 8.44
N PRO A 123 4.87 -8.28 7.22
CA PRO A 123 4.06 -7.51 6.28
C PRO A 123 2.75 -8.27 6.04
N ALA A 124 1.65 -7.54 5.82
CA ALA A 124 0.44 -8.14 5.29
C ALA A 124 0.81 -9.08 4.14
N SER A 125 0.16 -10.25 4.03
CA SER A 125 0.30 -11.13 2.85
C SER A 125 0.06 -10.43 1.50
N LEU A 126 -0.43 -9.19 1.53
CA LEU A 126 -0.61 -8.28 0.41
C LEU A 126 0.70 -7.69 -0.15
N PHE A 127 1.77 -7.60 0.65
CA PHE A 127 3.07 -7.03 0.26
C PHE A 127 4.18 -8.07 0.38
N ARG A 128 4.90 -8.32 -0.72
CA ARG A 128 6.09 -9.19 -0.68
C ARG A 128 7.25 -8.48 0.01
N ASP A 129 7.41 -7.20 -0.32
CA ASP A 129 8.35 -6.26 0.29
C ASP A 129 7.79 -4.82 0.12
N PRO A 130 7.18 -4.25 1.17
CA PRO A 130 6.53 -2.93 1.10
C PRO A 130 7.50 -1.82 0.69
N ARG A 131 8.76 -1.93 1.11
CA ARG A 131 9.79 -0.94 0.80
C ARG A 131 10.15 -1.02 -0.68
N ALA A 132 10.45 -2.20 -1.18
CA ALA A 132 10.77 -2.39 -2.59
C ALA A 132 9.60 -2.00 -3.53
N GLU A 133 8.35 -2.24 -3.11
CA GLU A 133 7.18 -1.81 -3.87
C GLU A 133 7.02 -0.28 -3.92
N ALA A 134 7.30 0.42 -2.81
CA ALA A 134 7.31 1.87 -2.78
C ALA A 134 8.48 2.46 -3.59
N GLU A 135 9.68 1.87 -3.50
CA GLU A 135 10.84 2.26 -4.31
C GLU A 135 10.55 2.08 -5.81
N ALA A 136 9.80 1.04 -6.19
CA ALA A 136 9.41 0.79 -7.58
C ALA A 136 8.51 1.90 -8.16
N LEU A 137 7.82 2.70 -7.33
CA LEU A 137 7.05 3.86 -7.80
C LEU A 137 7.94 5.01 -8.29
N PHE A 138 9.17 5.08 -7.81
CA PHE A 138 10.15 6.12 -8.15
C PHE A 138 11.13 5.65 -9.24
N ARG A 139 11.17 4.35 -9.54
CA ARG A 139 12.03 3.85 -10.62
C ARG A 139 11.51 4.37 -11.96
N PRO A 140 12.35 5.02 -12.80
CA PRO A 140 11.94 5.45 -14.13
C PRO A 140 11.47 4.23 -14.93
N ARG A 141 10.30 4.37 -15.57
CA ARG A 141 9.77 3.42 -16.58
C ARG A 141 10.70 3.45 -17.79
N GLY A 142 11.84 2.76 -17.67
CA GLY A 142 12.92 2.76 -18.64
C GLY A 142 14.14 1.96 -18.20
N ALA A 143 14.24 1.59 -16.91
CA ALA A 143 15.26 0.64 -16.42
C ALA A 143 14.77 -0.83 -16.49
N ALA A 144 13.91 -1.14 -17.45
CA ALA A 144 13.66 -2.51 -17.88
C ALA A 144 14.24 -2.61 -19.29
N SER A 145 15.22 -3.49 -19.45
CA SER A 145 16.06 -3.73 -20.64
C SER A 145 17.33 -2.88 -20.74
N ALA A 146 18.40 -3.42 -20.14
CA ALA A 146 19.71 -3.49 -20.77
C ALA A 146 20.28 -4.89 -20.48
#